data_AF-A0AAN0NBW1-F1
#
_entry.id   AF-A0AAN0NBW1-F1
#
_cell.length_a   1.000
_cell.length_b   1.000
_cell.length_c   1.000
_cell.angle_alpha   90.00
_cell.angle_beta   90.00
_cell.angle_gamma   90.00
#
_symmetry.space_group_name_H-M   'P 1'
#
loop_
_entity.id
_entity.type
_entity.pdbx_description
1 polymer ?
#
loop_
_entity_poly.entity_id
_entity_poly.type
_entity_poly.pdbx_seq_one_letter_code
_entity_poly.pdbx_strand_id
1 'polypeptide(L)' 'MPSIRHLAKELKVSVITTKRVYEELEREGLIRTVPGKGSYVAEQNKDFIQEKYLSEIQQKLEEALILAKTAADRL' A
#
# COMPACT_ATOMS: atom_id res chain seq x y z
N MET A 1 9.84 2.53 15.30
CA MET A 1 8.82 1.46 15.37
C MET A 1 9.19 0.51 16.52
N PRO A 2 8.24 -0.12 17.23
CA PRO A 2 8.59 -1.16 18.22
C PRO A 2 9.35 -2.31 17.56
N SER A 3 10.20 -3.00 18.32
CA SER A 3 10.87 -4.21 17.83
C SER A 3 9.87 -5.35 17.66
N ILE A 4 10.15 -6.29 16.73
CA ILE A 4 9.33 -7.49 16.49
C ILE A 4 9.03 -8.24 17.79
N ARG A 5 10.03 -8.37 18.68
CA ARG A 5 9.86 -9.05 19.98
C ARG A 5 8.95 -8.28 20.94
N HIS A 6 9.03 -6.95 20.92
CA HIS A 6 8.21 -6.11 21.79
C HIS A 6 6.73 -6.17 21.35
N LEU A 7 6.48 -6.01 20.05
CA LEU A 7 5.13 -6.06 19.49
C LEU A 7 4.48 -7.45 19.67
N ALA A 8 5.25 -8.53 19.46
CA ALA A 8 4.76 -9.89 19.69
C ALA A 8 4.30 -10.10 21.15
N LYS A 9 5.06 -9.57 22.11
CA LYS A 9 4.74 -9.66 23.55
C LYS A 9 3.49 -8.86 23.90
N GLU A 10 3.37 -7.65 23.37
CA GLU A 10 2.24 -6.75 23.61
C GLU A 10 0.92 -7.33 23.07
N LEU A 11 0.96 -7.84 21.84
CA LEU A 11 -0.21 -8.43 21.17
C LEU A 11 -0.47 -9.90 21.56
N LYS A 12 0.39 -10.51 22.39
CA LYS A 12 0.34 -11.93 22.78
C LYS A 12 0.28 -12.90 21.58
N VAL A 13 0.95 -12.54 20.49
CA VAL A 13 1.06 -13.36 19.27
C VAL A 13 2.46 -13.94 19.13
N SER A 14 2.61 -14.95 18.27
CA SER A 14 3.93 -15.55 18.05
C SER A 14 4.91 -14.55 17.41
N VAL A 15 6.20 -14.68 17.77
CA VAL A 15 7.27 -13.88 17.17
C VAL A 15 7.38 -14.14 15.66
N ILE A 16 7.11 -15.38 15.23
CA ILE A 16 7.15 -15.76 13.80
C ILE A 16 6.07 -15.01 13.02
N THR A 17 4.86 -14.90 13.57
CA THR A 17 3.75 -14.13 12.97
C THR A 17 4.12 -12.66 12.83
N THR A 18 4.66 -12.07 13.89
CA THR A 18 5.05 -10.66 13.90
C THR A 18 6.20 -10.38 12.92
N LYS A 19 7.14 -11.31 12.78
CA LYS A 19 8.23 -11.23 11.79
C LYS A 19 7.67 -11.25 10.36
N ARG A 20 6.74 -12.16 10.05
CA ARG A 20 6.10 -12.24 8.73
C ARG A 20 5.38 -10.95 8.38
N VAL A 21 4.63 -10.38 9.31
CA VAL A 21 3.94 -9.09 9.09
C VAL A 21 4.94 -7.97 8.78
N TYR A 22 6.06 -7.88 9.50
CA TYR A 22 7.09 -6.88 9.18
C TYR A 22 7.71 -7.11 7.80
N GLU A 23 7.97 -8.36 7.42
CA GLU A 23 8.47 -8.70 6.07
C GLU A 23 7.44 -8.37 4.97
N GLU A 24 6.15 -8.55 5.23
CA GLU A 24 5.07 -8.17 4.31
C GLU A 24 4.98 -6.66 4.16
N LEU A 25 4.97 -5.92 5.27
CA LEU A 25 4.97 -4.45 5.26
C LEU A 25 6.23 -3.88 4.57
N GLU A 26 7.37 -4.55 4.67
CA GLU A 26 8.60 -4.15 3.98
C GLU A 26 8.52 -4.45 2.48
N ARG A 27 7.94 -5.60 2.09
CA ARG A 27 7.64 -5.92 0.68
C ARG A 27 6.66 -4.95 0.05
N GLU A 28 5.67 -4.50 0.81
CA GLU A 28 4.68 -3.50 0.39
C GLU A 28 5.26 -2.06 0.39
N GLY A 29 6.51 -1.89 0.82
CA GLY A 29 7.18 -0.59 0.89
C GLY A 29 6.61 0.35 1.96
N LEU A 30 5.82 -0.18 2.90
CA LEU A 30 5.21 0.56 4.02
C LEU A 30 6.21 0.77 5.17
N ILE A 31 7.18 -0.13 5.31
CA ILE A 31 8.28 0.00 6.27
C ILE A 31 9.63 -0.23 5.59
N ARG A 32 10.68 0.36 6.18
CA ARG A 32 12.06 0.17 5.75
C ARG A 32 12.92 -0.21 6.95
N THR A 33 13.65 -1.31 6.83
CA THR A 33 14.62 -1.72 7.85
C THR A 33 16.02 -1.26 7.47
N VAL A 34 16.69 -0.55 8.38
CA VAL A 34 18.10 -0.18 8.24
C VAL A 34 18.92 -1.06 9.19
N PRO A 35 19.89 -1.85 8.68
CA PRO A 35 20.74 -2.69 9.52
C PRO A 35 21.39 -1.86 10.64
N GLY A 36 21.29 -2.35 11.87
CA GLY A 36 21.84 -1.67 13.06
C GLY A 36 21.05 -0.47 13.58
N LYS A 37 20.06 0.05 12.83
CA LYS A 37 19.21 1.19 13.26
C LYS A 37 17.75 0.82 13.50
N GLY A 38 17.30 -0.33 12.99
CA GLY A 38 15.94 -0.85 13.20
C GLY A 38 14.99 -0.53 12.06
N SER A 39 13.69 -0.74 12.29
CA SER A 39 12.65 -0.54 11.28
C SER A 39 11.93 0.81 11.45
N TYR A 40 11.72 1.49 10.33
CA TYR A 40 11.10 2.80 10.22
C TYR A 40 9.87 2.69 9.31
N VAL A 41 8.84 3.48 9.60
CA VAL A 41 7.70 3.63 8.68
C VAL A 41 8.21 4.37 7.45
N ALA A 42 8.01 3.82 6.26
CA ALA A 42 8.30 4.55 5.04
C ALA A 42 7.36 5.76 4.99
N GLU A 43 7.87 6.96 4.72
CA GLU A 43 7.00 8.08 4.36
C GLU A 43 6.14 7.59 3.20
N GLN A 44 4.81 7.61 3.34
CA GLN A 44 3.90 7.20 2.26
C GLN A 44 4.37 7.91 0.99
N ASN A 45 4.89 7.14 0.06
CA ASN A 45 5.54 7.66 -1.13
C ASN A 45 4.44 8.46 -1.84
N LYS A 46 4.55 9.79 -1.88
CA LYS A 46 3.52 10.66 -2.49
C LYS A 46 3.21 10.20 -3.92
N ASP A 47 4.23 9.63 -4.56
CA ASP A 47 4.18 8.98 -5.86
C ASP A 47 3.18 7.83 -5.93
N PHE A 48 3.08 6.96 -4.91
CA PHE A 48 2.10 5.87 -4.87
C PHE A 48 0.66 6.38 -4.73
N ILE A 49 0.46 7.41 -3.90
CA ILE A 49 -0.84 8.06 -3.75
C ILE A 49 -1.23 8.73 -5.08
N GLN A 50 -0.28 9.44 -5.70
CA GLN A 50 -0.47 10.11 -6.97
C GLN A 50 -0.77 9.12 -8.10
N GLU A 51 -0.06 8.00 -8.17
CA GLU A 51 -0.27 6.92 -9.13
C GLU A 51 -1.66 6.30 -8.97
N LYS A 52 -2.10 6.05 -7.74
CA LYS A 52 -3.46 5.57 -7.45
C LYS A 52 -4.53 6.55 -7.94
N TYR A 53 -4.37 7.84 -7.68
CA TYR A 53 -5.30 8.87 -8.17
C TYR A 53 -5.29 8.96 -9.70
N LEU A 54 -4.13 8.89 -10.34
CA LEU A 54 -4.02 8.90 -11.81
C LEU A 54 -4.71 7.68 -12.43
N SER A 55 -4.53 6.50 -11.85
CA SER A 55 -5.21 5.28 -12.29
C SER A 55 -6.73 5.39 -12.17
N GLU A 56 -7.22 5.95 -11.06
CA GLU A 56 -8.66 6.18 -10.85
C GLU A 56 -9.24 7.20 -11.86
N ILE A 57 -8.48 8.26 -12.18
CA ILE A 57 -8.87 9.25 -13.19
C ILE A 57 -8.94 8.61 -14.59
N GLN A 58 -7.95 7.80 -14.97
CA GLN A 58 -7.93 7.11 -16.26
C GLN A 58 -9.14 6.18 -16.41
N GLN A 59 -9.46 5.40 -15.37
CA GLN A 59 -10.60 4.50 -15.41
C GLN A 59 -11.92 5.25 -15.61
N LYS A 60 -12.13 6.35 -14.87
CA LYS A 60 -13.35 7.17 -15.02
C LYS A 60 -13.46 7.82 -16.40
N LEU A 61 -12.35 8.24 -16.99
CA LEU A 61 -12.32 8.76 -18.37
C LEU A 61 -12.70 7.68 -19.38
N GLU A 62 -12.18 6.47 -19.21
CA GLU A 62 -12.50 5.35 -20.09
C GLU A 62 -13.98 4.96 -19.99
N GLU A 63 -14.54 4.90 -18.78
CA GLU A 63 -15.97 4.69 -18.54
C GLU A 63 -16.82 5.79 -19.19
N ALA A 64 -16.41 7.06 -19.08
CA ALA A 64 -17.10 8.18 -19.72
C ALA A 64 -17.07 8.07 -21.26
N LEU A 65 -15.94 7.64 -21.85
CA LEU A 65 -15.82 7.41 -23.29
C LEU A 65 -16.71 6.26 -23.76
N ILE A 66 -16.78 5.17 -22.99
CA ILE A 66 -17.67 4.04 -23.29
C ILE A 66 -19.13 4.49 -23.27
N LEU A 67 -19.53 5.27 -22.26
CA LEU A 67 -20.87 5.84 -22.16
C LEU A 67 -21.18 6.79 -23.32
N ALA A 68 -20.24 7.67 -23.69
CA ALA A 68 -20.39 8.59 -24.80
C ALA A 68 -20.56 7.85 -26.15
N LYS A 69 -19.77 6.81 -26.40
CA LYS A 69 -19.92 5.96 -27.60
C LYS A 69 -21.26 5.25 -27.63
N THR A 70 -21.66 4.66 -26.50
CA THR A 70 -22.96 3.97 -26.39
C THR A 70 -24.14 4.93 -26.59
N ALA A 71 -24.01 6.17 -26.17
CA ALA A 71 -25.01 7.21 -26.41
C ALA A 71 -25.03 7.66 -27.88
N ALA A 72 -23.87 7.77 -28.52
CA ALA A 72 -23.74 8.13 -29.93
C ALA A 72 -24.27 7.03 -30.88
N ASP A 73 -24.04 5.75 -30.56
CA ASP A 73 -24.54 4.62 -31.36
C ASP A 73 -26.05 4.38 -31.22
N ARG A 74 -26.71 5.04 -30.26
CA ARG A 74 -28.16 4.95 -30.01
C ARG A 74 -28.97 6.13 -30.58
N LEU A 75 -28.31 7.11 -31.19
CA LEU A 75 -28.91 8.25 -31.90
C LEU A 75 -28.94 7.98 -33.42
#